data_AF-A0A1H2HX51-F1
#
_entry.id   AF-A0A1H2HX51-F1
#
_cell.length_a   1.000
_cell.length_b   1.000
_cell.length_c   1.000
_cell.angle_alpha   90.00
_cell.angle_beta   90.00
_cell.angle_gamma   90.00
#
_symmetry.space_group_name_H-M   'P 1'
#
loop_
_entity.id
_entity.type
_entity.pdbx_description
1 polymer ?
#
loop_
_entity_poly.entity_id
_entity_poly.type
_entity_poly.pdbx_seq_one_letter_code
_entity_poly.pdbx_strand_id
1 'polypeptide(L)'
;MDRRSFLKNAGLGAGAAAAATTLAAPAIAQGTTDMVIVSTWPRDFPGLGTSAQRLAARIGNLTEGRINVQYFAAGERVGAFDSFDEVASGNAQAYIGADYYWKGKHPAWAYFTAVPFGLTYAEIDAWIKYGGGQELWDELAGDYGLKNFAAGNTGVQMGGWFNKEIETADDLKGLKMRIPGLGGDVMAKLGASPVSLPGGQIYENLVSGAVDATEWVGPWNDYFMKFYEAAKYYYYPGMHEPGSQLAMGMNKAWFDGLSKTDQAIIEAACNEENALQMAESNANNGVYLDKLINEHGVELKRFNDEVYDAFGEAAAEVFEETREHSDLAARTHDSFAKARSEIGRWMLLADTGYTQQRNRVLGITI
;
A
#
# COMPACT_ATOMS: atom_id res chain seq x y z
N MET A 1 29.07 -37.53 -53.30
CA MET A 1 30.26 -37.53 -52.43
C MET A 1 29.79 -37.68 -51.00
N ASP A 2 30.21 -38.78 -50.36
CA ASP A 2 29.62 -39.35 -49.15
C ASP A 2 30.21 -38.70 -47.88
N ARG A 3 29.35 -38.10 -47.03
CA ARG A 3 29.73 -37.38 -45.80
C ARG A 3 30.24 -38.31 -44.69
N ARG A 4 30.17 -39.63 -44.87
CA ARG A 4 30.58 -40.62 -43.86
C ARG A 4 32.08 -40.95 -43.82
N SER A 5 32.89 -40.46 -44.76
CA SER A 5 34.34 -40.71 -44.73
C SER A 5 35.15 -39.70 -43.89
N PHE A 6 34.58 -38.55 -43.54
CA PHE A 6 35.33 -37.49 -42.83
C PHE A 6 35.53 -37.76 -41.34
N LEU A 7 34.69 -38.62 -40.73
CA LEU A 7 34.73 -38.88 -39.29
C LEU A 7 35.64 -40.05 -38.87
N LYS A 8 36.26 -40.79 -39.81
CA LYS A 8 37.02 -42.00 -39.48
C LYS A 8 38.55 -41.84 -39.43
N ASN A 9 39.11 -40.69 -39.80
CA ASN A 9 40.57 -40.51 -39.91
C ASN A 9 41.19 -39.46 -38.98
N ALA A 10 40.50 -39.05 -37.91
CA ALA A 10 41.07 -38.12 -36.91
C ALA A 10 41.54 -38.84 -35.63
N GLY A 11 42.14 -40.02 -35.79
CA GLY A 11 42.84 -40.73 -34.71
C GLY A 11 44.30 -40.93 -35.10
N LEU A 12 45.20 -40.46 -34.23
CA LEU A 12 46.66 -40.65 -34.20
C LEU A 12 47.50 -39.51 -34.83
N GLY A 13 47.84 -38.52 -33.99
CA GLY A 13 48.87 -37.51 -34.26
C GLY A 13 49.19 -36.72 -33.00
N ALA A 14 50.44 -36.80 -32.53
CA ALA A 14 50.96 -36.33 -31.25
C ALA A 14 50.76 -34.83 -30.92
N GLY A 15 50.45 -34.57 -29.64
CA GLY A 15 51.08 -33.49 -28.85
C GLY A 15 50.72 -32.04 -29.16
N ALA A 16 49.67 -31.52 -28.55
CA ALA A 16 49.60 -30.15 -28.05
C ALA A 16 48.51 -30.06 -26.98
N ALA A 17 48.82 -29.42 -25.85
CA ALA A 17 47.92 -29.22 -24.73
C ALA A 17 46.66 -28.46 -25.17
N ALA A 18 45.59 -29.18 -25.46
CA ALA A 18 44.26 -28.60 -25.58
C ALA A 18 43.75 -28.38 -24.15
N ALA A 19 43.84 -27.13 -23.69
CA ALA A 19 43.08 -26.67 -22.54
C ALA A 19 41.64 -27.19 -22.70
N ALA A 20 41.19 -27.99 -21.74
CA ALA A 20 39.79 -28.35 -21.63
C ALA A 20 39.03 -27.04 -21.37
N THR A 21 38.63 -26.36 -22.44
CA THR A 21 37.52 -25.44 -22.39
C THR A 21 36.33 -26.28 -21.96
N THR A 22 36.05 -26.28 -20.66
CA THR A 22 34.72 -26.56 -20.15
C THR A 22 33.80 -25.59 -20.88
N LEU A 23 33.26 -26.01 -22.04
CA LEU A 23 32.12 -25.35 -22.61
C LEU A 23 31.10 -25.32 -21.49
N ALA A 24 30.82 -24.12 -20.97
CA ALA A 24 29.69 -23.91 -20.09
C ALA A 24 28.50 -24.54 -20.81
N ALA A 25 27.95 -25.62 -20.24
CA ALA A 25 26.72 -26.20 -20.75
C ALA A 25 25.72 -25.04 -20.89
N PRO A 26 25.00 -24.92 -22.02
CA PRO A 26 23.94 -23.91 -22.11
C PRO A 26 23.06 -24.10 -20.90
N ALA A 27 22.85 -23.03 -20.12
CA ALA A 27 21.88 -23.03 -19.05
C ALA A 27 20.57 -23.52 -19.68
N ILE A 28 20.22 -24.77 -19.40
CA ILE A 28 18.94 -25.34 -19.84
C ILE A 28 17.92 -24.39 -19.26
N ALA A 29 17.15 -23.75 -20.14
CA ALA A 29 16.09 -22.82 -19.79
C ALA A 29 15.31 -23.41 -18.61
N GLN A 30 15.52 -22.85 -17.41
CA GLN A 30 14.67 -23.14 -16.27
C GLN A 30 13.26 -22.77 -16.72
N GLY A 31 12.30 -23.68 -16.55
CA GLY A 31 10.92 -23.42 -16.94
C GLY A 31 10.45 -22.09 -16.35
N THR A 32 9.68 -21.34 -17.12
CA THR A 32 9.07 -20.09 -16.64
C THR A 32 8.02 -20.42 -15.59
N THR A 33 8.03 -19.70 -14.47
CA THR A 33 6.97 -19.75 -13.47
C THR A 33 6.02 -18.58 -13.73
N ASP A 34 4.74 -18.87 -13.96
CA ASP A 34 3.75 -17.81 -14.17
C ASP A 34 3.36 -17.15 -12.83
N MET A 35 3.22 -15.83 -12.86
CA MET A 35 2.71 -15.03 -11.75
C MET A 35 1.64 -14.07 -12.25
N VAL A 36 0.38 -14.37 -11.94
CA VAL A 36 -0.73 -13.45 -12.16
C VAL A 36 -0.87 -12.53 -10.96
N ILE A 37 -0.84 -11.22 -11.21
CA ILE A 37 -1.03 -10.17 -10.22
C ILE A 37 -2.35 -9.44 -10.51
N VAL A 38 -3.23 -9.34 -9.52
CA VAL A 38 -4.46 -8.54 -9.59
C VAL A 38 -4.37 -7.34 -8.65
N SER A 39 -4.80 -6.16 -9.09
CA SER A 39 -4.63 -4.92 -8.34
C SER A 39 -5.96 -4.31 -7.93
N THR A 40 -5.99 -3.66 -6.76
CA THR A 40 -7.14 -2.84 -6.35
C THR A 40 -7.17 -1.47 -7.01
N TRP A 41 -6.13 -1.12 -7.78
CA TRP A 41 -5.96 0.20 -8.39
C TRP A 41 -6.33 0.21 -9.87
N PRO A 42 -6.93 1.30 -10.40
CA PRO A 42 -7.09 1.48 -11.82
C PRO A 42 -5.74 1.53 -12.55
N ARG A 43 -5.74 1.10 -13.82
CA ARG A 43 -4.54 1.12 -14.66
C ARG A 43 -4.05 2.56 -14.85
N ASP A 44 -2.73 2.73 -14.79
CA ASP A 44 -2.00 3.98 -15.01
C ASP A 44 -2.41 5.13 -14.08
N PHE A 45 -3.13 4.83 -12.99
CA PHE A 45 -3.51 5.85 -12.02
C PHE A 45 -2.25 6.39 -11.30
N PRO A 46 -2.00 7.72 -11.31
CA PRO A 46 -0.80 8.30 -10.71
C PRO A 46 -0.64 7.88 -9.24
N GLY A 47 0.59 7.53 -8.86
CA GLY A 47 0.91 7.01 -7.54
C GLY A 47 0.55 5.53 -7.42
N LEU A 48 -0.68 5.21 -7.03
CA LEU A 48 -1.08 3.84 -6.65
C LEU A 48 -1.01 2.84 -7.82
N GLY A 49 -1.61 3.18 -8.96
CA GLY A 49 -1.65 2.30 -10.13
C GLY A 49 -0.27 2.16 -10.79
N THR A 50 0.41 3.29 -10.97
CA THR A 50 1.77 3.32 -11.54
C THR A 50 2.79 2.61 -10.65
N SER A 51 2.69 2.74 -9.32
CA SER A 51 3.51 2.00 -8.35
C SER A 51 3.30 0.48 -8.49
N ALA A 52 2.04 0.03 -8.50
CA ALA A 52 1.74 -1.39 -8.62
C ALA A 52 2.26 -2.00 -9.95
N GLN A 53 2.14 -1.27 -11.06
CA GLN A 53 2.68 -1.67 -12.35
C GLN A 53 4.21 -1.71 -12.34
N ARG A 54 4.86 -0.75 -11.69
CA ARG A 54 6.31 -0.69 -11.53
C ARG A 54 6.84 -1.88 -10.74
N LEU A 55 6.20 -2.24 -9.62
CA LEU A 55 6.54 -3.43 -8.84
C LEU A 55 6.40 -4.71 -9.67
N ALA A 56 5.26 -4.89 -10.35
CA ALA A 56 5.03 -6.07 -11.18
C ALA A 56 6.11 -6.23 -12.26
N ALA A 57 6.44 -5.13 -12.97
CA ALA A 57 7.51 -5.14 -13.97
C ALA A 57 8.89 -5.39 -13.34
N ARG A 58 9.15 -4.85 -12.15
CA ARG A 58 10.42 -5.00 -11.43
C ARG A 58 10.73 -6.46 -11.10
N ILE A 59 9.74 -7.23 -10.67
CA ILE A 59 9.89 -8.67 -10.39
C ILE A 59 10.28 -9.44 -11.66
N GLY A 60 9.60 -9.20 -12.79
CA GLY A 60 9.95 -9.82 -14.07
C GLY A 60 11.38 -9.47 -14.53
N ASN A 61 11.78 -8.20 -14.34
CA ASN A 61 13.11 -7.73 -14.70
C ASN A 61 14.23 -8.34 -13.83
N LEU A 62 14.06 -8.35 -12.50
CA LEU A 62 15.06 -8.89 -11.57
C LEU A 62 15.22 -10.41 -11.69
N THR A 63 14.19 -11.10 -12.16
CA THR A 63 14.23 -12.54 -12.42
C THR A 63 14.66 -12.88 -13.85
N GLU A 64 14.98 -11.88 -14.68
CA GLU A 64 15.31 -12.05 -16.10
C GLU A 64 14.26 -12.91 -16.85
N GLY A 65 12.99 -12.73 -16.50
CA GLY A 65 11.87 -13.46 -17.09
C GLY A 65 11.67 -14.89 -16.60
N ARG A 66 12.45 -15.38 -15.61
CA ARG A 66 12.16 -16.69 -14.96
C ARG A 66 10.79 -16.69 -14.30
N ILE A 67 10.36 -15.56 -13.73
CA ILE A 67 8.97 -15.32 -13.37
C ILE A 67 8.31 -14.54 -14.49
N ASN A 68 7.34 -15.16 -15.15
CA ASN A 68 6.51 -14.54 -16.18
C ASN A 68 5.35 -13.80 -15.52
N VAL A 69 5.52 -12.50 -15.31
CA VAL A 69 4.55 -11.66 -14.59
C VAL A 69 3.46 -11.13 -15.53
N GLN A 70 2.20 -11.34 -15.16
CA GLN A 70 1.02 -10.77 -15.82
C GLN A 70 0.26 -9.89 -14.82
N TYR A 71 0.13 -8.60 -15.13
CA TYR A 71 -0.53 -7.62 -14.26
C TYR A 71 -1.91 -7.21 -14.79
N PHE A 72 -2.92 -7.33 -13.93
CA PHE A 72 -4.29 -6.92 -14.18
C PHE A 72 -4.68 -5.81 -13.20
N ALA A 73 -5.08 -4.65 -13.71
CA ALA A 73 -5.64 -3.58 -12.92
C ALA A 73 -7.05 -3.92 -12.43
N ALA A 74 -7.58 -3.11 -11.51
CA ALA A 74 -8.93 -3.27 -10.98
C ALA A 74 -9.96 -3.36 -12.12
N GLY A 75 -10.76 -4.43 -12.12
CA GLY A 75 -11.81 -4.67 -13.10
C GLY A 75 -11.37 -5.35 -14.41
N GLU A 76 -10.06 -5.53 -14.66
CA GLU A 76 -9.60 -6.20 -15.88
C GLU A 76 -9.69 -7.73 -15.80
N ARG A 77 -9.58 -8.28 -14.59
CA ARG A 77 -9.73 -9.72 -14.31
C ARG A 77 -10.79 -9.98 -13.26
N VAL A 78 -10.71 -9.27 -12.13
CA VAL A 78 -11.67 -9.33 -11.01
C VAL A 78 -11.97 -7.93 -10.51
N GLY A 79 -13.05 -7.75 -9.75
CA GLY A 79 -13.33 -6.49 -9.08
C GLY A 79 -12.23 -6.15 -8.06
N ALA A 80 -12.06 -4.86 -7.74
CA ALA A 80 -10.97 -4.41 -6.87
C ALA A 80 -10.93 -5.19 -5.53
N PHE A 81 -12.07 -5.30 -4.84
CA PHE A 81 -12.14 -5.97 -3.54
C PHE A 81 -12.14 -7.50 -3.63
N ASP A 82 -12.38 -8.07 -4.81
CA ASP A 82 -12.33 -9.52 -5.05
C ASP A 82 -10.89 -10.06 -5.13
N SER A 83 -9.90 -9.16 -5.25
CA SER A 83 -8.47 -9.50 -5.39
C SER A 83 -7.95 -10.43 -4.28
N PHE A 84 -8.41 -10.26 -3.05
CA PHE A 84 -8.01 -11.09 -1.92
C PHE A 84 -8.43 -12.55 -2.11
N ASP A 85 -9.70 -12.79 -2.45
CA ASP A 85 -10.25 -14.15 -2.59
C ASP A 85 -9.73 -14.84 -3.86
N GLU A 86 -9.49 -14.08 -4.94
CA GLU A 86 -8.85 -14.58 -6.16
C GLU A 86 -7.43 -15.13 -5.87
N VAL A 87 -6.68 -14.49 -4.95
CA VAL A 87 -5.33 -14.94 -4.59
C VAL A 87 -5.35 -16.01 -3.51
N ALA A 88 -6.19 -15.89 -2.49
CA ALA A 88 -6.33 -16.89 -1.43
C ALA A 88 -6.75 -18.26 -2.00
N SER A 89 -7.61 -18.27 -3.02
CA SER A 89 -8.01 -19.48 -3.75
C SER A 89 -6.95 -20.04 -4.71
N GLY A 90 -5.91 -19.26 -5.04
CA GLY A 90 -4.83 -19.64 -5.95
C GLY A 90 -5.12 -19.41 -7.43
N ASN A 91 -6.23 -18.76 -7.79
CA ASN A 91 -6.57 -18.39 -9.17
C ASN A 91 -5.64 -17.29 -9.71
N ALA A 92 -5.17 -16.40 -8.85
CA ALA A 92 -4.04 -15.51 -9.06
C ALA A 92 -2.94 -15.78 -8.02
N GLN A 93 -1.69 -15.42 -8.34
CA GLN A 93 -0.54 -15.67 -7.47
C GLN A 93 -0.33 -14.54 -6.47
N ALA A 94 -0.71 -13.32 -6.83
CA ALA A 94 -0.59 -12.16 -5.94
C ALA A 94 -1.67 -11.11 -6.17
N TYR A 95 -1.90 -10.29 -5.15
CA TYR A 95 -2.57 -9.01 -5.27
C TYR A 95 -1.64 -7.87 -4.88
N ILE A 96 -1.92 -6.67 -5.39
CA ILE A 96 -1.36 -5.42 -4.88
C ILE A 96 -2.52 -4.54 -4.42
N GLY A 97 -2.49 -4.07 -3.18
CA GLY A 97 -3.59 -3.32 -2.60
C GLY A 97 -3.31 -2.80 -1.20
N ALA A 98 -4.38 -2.49 -0.48
CA ALA A 98 -4.35 -2.00 0.90
C ALA A 98 -5.17 -2.94 1.79
N ASP A 99 -4.50 -3.66 2.68
CA ASP A 99 -5.06 -4.78 3.47
C ASP A 99 -6.29 -4.40 4.31
N TYR A 100 -6.42 -3.14 4.72
CA TYR A 100 -7.61 -2.67 5.44
C TYR A 100 -8.95 -2.84 4.70
N TYR A 101 -8.97 -3.11 3.38
CA TYR A 101 -10.19 -3.34 2.60
C TYR A 101 -10.85 -4.65 3.01
N TRP A 102 -10.06 -5.55 3.60
CA TRP A 102 -10.49 -6.86 4.05
C TRP A 102 -10.61 -6.93 5.58
N LYS A 103 -10.72 -5.78 6.27
CA LYS A 103 -11.01 -5.72 7.72
C LYS A 103 -12.27 -6.48 8.13
N GLY A 104 -13.24 -6.61 7.21
CA GLY A 104 -14.45 -7.39 7.42
C GLY A 104 -14.23 -8.91 7.50
N LYS A 105 -13.07 -9.42 7.02
CA LYS A 105 -12.64 -10.81 7.21
C LYS A 105 -11.96 -10.99 8.57
N HIS A 106 -11.11 -10.05 8.95
CA HIS A 106 -10.50 -9.95 10.28
C HIS A 106 -10.04 -8.50 10.53
N PRO A 107 -10.40 -7.85 11.64
CA PRO A 107 -10.15 -6.42 11.82
C PRO A 107 -8.66 -6.07 11.92
N ALA A 108 -7.81 -7.04 12.32
CA ALA A 108 -6.37 -6.84 12.39
C ALA A 108 -5.69 -6.50 11.03
N TRP A 109 -6.33 -6.82 9.89
CA TRP A 109 -5.84 -6.40 8.57
C TRP A 109 -5.63 -4.88 8.48
N ALA A 110 -6.42 -4.09 9.22
CA ALA A 110 -6.30 -2.65 9.21
C ALA A 110 -4.92 -2.14 9.69
N TYR A 111 -4.29 -2.80 10.67
CA TYR A 111 -3.00 -2.39 11.21
C TYR A 111 -1.85 -2.52 10.21
N PHE A 112 -2.00 -3.35 9.19
CA PHE A 112 -1.00 -3.55 8.13
C PHE A 112 -1.23 -2.63 6.92
N THR A 113 -2.20 -1.71 7.02
CA THR A 113 -2.28 -0.53 6.15
C THR A 113 -2.15 0.74 6.97
N ALA A 114 -3.18 1.06 7.74
CA ALA A 114 -3.22 2.22 8.61
C ALA A 114 -4.47 2.15 9.50
N VAL A 115 -4.33 2.73 10.69
CA VAL A 115 -5.41 2.88 11.66
C VAL A 115 -5.44 4.32 12.18
N PRO A 116 -6.59 4.80 12.70
CA PRO A 116 -6.73 6.11 13.31
C PRO A 116 -5.62 6.42 14.33
N PHE A 117 -4.96 7.58 14.22
CA PHE A 117 -3.85 7.97 15.09
C PHE A 117 -2.72 6.92 15.13
N GLY A 118 -2.52 6.23 14.00
CA GLY A 118 -1.53 5.19 13.81
C GLY A 118 -0.10 5.66 13.61
N LEU A 119 0.67 4.78 12.96
CA LEU A 119 2.08 4.96 12.68
C LEU A 119 2.26 5.72 11.36
N THR A 120 3.16 6.70 11.35
CA THR A 120 3.68 7.33 10.13
C THR A 120 4.61 6.38 9.38
N TYR A 121 4.99 6.72 8.13
CA TYR A 121 5.83 5.85 7.28
C TYR A 121 7.07 5.28 7.99
N ALA A 122 7.88 6.15 8.63
CA ALA A 122 9.10 5.71 9.30
C ALA A 122 8.81 4.77 10.48
N GLU A 123 7.66 4.97 11.15
CA GLU A 123 7.24 4.18 12.30
C GLU A 123 6.66 2.83 11.88
N ILE A 124 5.80 2.78 10.86
CA ILE A 124 5.18 1.53 10.38
C ILE A 124 6.21 0.63 9.68
N ASP A 125 7.13 1.20 8.90
CA ASP A 125 8.20 0.44 8.25
C ASP A 125 9.15 -0.16 9.30
N ALA A 126 9.49 0.61 10.34
CA ALA A 126 10.29 0.11 11.46
C ALA A 126 9.56 -0.95 12.29
N TRP A 127 8.27 -0.78 12.55
CA TRP A 127 7.46 -1.76 13.27
C TRP A 127 7.34 -3.08 12.53
N ILE A 128 7.04 -3.04 11.23
CA ILE A 128 6.93 -4.24 10.40
C ILE A 128 8.26 -4.99 10.37
N LYS A 129 9.37 -4.29 10.11
CA LYS A 129 10.68 -4.93 9.91
C LYS A 129 11.39 -5.35 11.20
N TYR A 130 11.21 -4.58 12.29
CA TYR A 130 12.00 -4.74 13.51
C TYR A 130 11.19 -4.68 14.81
N GLY A 131 9.91 -4.31 14.74
CA GLY A 131 9.02 -4.20 15.90
C GLY A 131 8.06 -5.38 16.07
N GLY A 132 8.23 -6.46 15.29
CA GLY A 132 7.39 -7.66 15.38
C GLY A 132 6.12 -7.62 14.51
N GLY A 133 5.97 -6.60 13.65
CA GLY A 133 4.78 -6.46 12.81
C GLY A 133 4.69 -7.52 11.73
N GLN A 134 5.80 -7.89 11.08
CA GLN A 134 5.79 -8.90 10.02
C GLN A 134 5.36 -10.29 10.53
N GLU A 135 5.74 -10.67 11.76
CA GLU A 135 5.35 -11.95 12.35
C GLU A 135 3.83 -12.02 12.61
N LEU A 136 3.24 -10.92 13.09
CA LEU A 136 1.79 -10.83 13.29
C LEU A 136 1.04 -10.80 11.94
N TRP A 137 1.62 -10.15 10.94
CA TRP A 137 1.07 -10.14 9.58
C TRP A 137 1.11 -11.52 8.94
N ASP A 138 2.20 -12.25 9.13
CA ASP A 138 2.37 -13.61 8.63
C ASP A 138 1.42 -14.60 9.31
N GLU A 139 1.20 -14.45 10.63
CA GLU A 139 0.23 -15.24 11.38
C GLU A 139 -1.18 -14.99 10.82
N LEU A 140 -1.59 -13.72 10.69
CA LEU A 140 -2.89 -13.34 10.14
C LEU A 140 -3.07 -13.82 8.70
N ALA A 141 -2.11 -13.54 7.82
CA ALA A 141 -2.17 -13.92 6.42
C ALA A 141 -2.18 -15.45 6.24
N GLY A 142 -1.46 -16.17 7.11
CA GLY A 142 -1.40 -17.62 7.14
C GLY A 142 -2.77 -18.29 7.29
N ASP A 143 -3.66 -17.73 8.10
CA ASP A 143 -5.04 -18.23 8.29
C ASP A 143 -5.87 -18.21 7.00
N TYR A 144 -5.47 -17.40 6.02
CA TYR A 144 -6.10 -17.28 4.70
C TYR A 144 -5.26 -17.91 3.57
N GLY A 145 -4.18 -18.61 3.90
CA GLY A 145 -3.27 -19.18 2.90
C GLY A 145 -2.50 -18.12 2.13
N LEU A 146 -2.19 -16.99 2.76
CA LEU A 146 -1.48 -15.86 2.16
C LEU A 146 -0.09 -15.63 2.80
N LYS A 147 0.78 -14.94 2.06
CA LYS A 147 2.04 -14.35 2.55
C LYS A 147 2.14 -12.92 2.02
N ASN A 148 2.24 -11.96 2.92
CA ASN A 148 2.18 -10.55 2.57
C ASN A 148 3.51 -9.84 2.86
N PHE A 149 3.82 -8.84 2.04
CA PHE A 149 4.93 -7.91 2.24
C PHE A 149 4.48 -6.47 2.04
N ALA A 150 5.11 -5.56 2.78
CA ALA A 150 5.07 -4.13 2.53
C ALA A 150 5.55 -3.81 1.11
N ALA A 151 4.74 -3.11 0.32
CA ALA A 151 4.96 -2.92 -1.12
C ALA A 151 4.51 -1.54 -1.64
N GLY A 152 4.62 -0.51 -0.79
CA GLY A 152 4.25 0.86 -1.12
C GLY A 152 3.82 1.62 0.13
N ASN A 153 4.03 2.93 0.19
CA ASN A 153 3.44 3.75 1.24
C ASN A 153 3.08 5.14 0.71
N THR A 154 1.95 5.69 1.13
CA THR A 154 1.48 7.02 0.68
C THR A 154 1.92 8.17 1.58
N GLY A 155 2.42 7.87 2.79
CA GLY A 155 2.70 8.85 3.83
C GLY A 155 1.44 9.23 4.60
N VAL A 156 1.49 10.40 5.25
CA VAL A 156 0.31 10.96 5.94
C VAL A 156 -0.68 11.44 4.89
N GLN A 157 -1.90 10.93 4.96
CA GLN A 157 -2.96 11.32 4.05
C GLN A 157 -3.67 12.60 4.49
N MET A 158 -4.38 13.20 3.55
CA MET A 158 -5.27 14.33 3.81
C MET A 158 -6.55 13.88 4.52
N GLY A 159 -7.23 14.82 5.16
CA GLY A 159 -8.48 14.60 5.90
C GLY A 159 -9.71 14.35 5.04
N GLY A 160 -9.61 14.62 3.73
CA GLY A 160 -10.67 14.40 2.75
C GLY A 160 -11.33 15.68 2.26
N TRP A 161 -12.26 15.48 1.33
CA TRP A 161 -12.99 16.48 0.55
C TRP A 161 -14.43 16.60 1.05
N PHE A 162 -14.83 17.83 1.35
CA PHE A 162 -16.12 18.16 1.93
C PHE A 162 -16.76 19.34 1.20
N ASN A 163 -18.10 19.39 1.22
CA ASN A 163 -18.89 20.51 0.71
C ASN A 163 -19.46 21.44 1.79
N LYS A 164 -19.18 21.12 3.05
CA LYS A 164 -19.50 21.92 4.22
C LYS A 164 -18.29 21.95 5.13
N GLU A 165 -18.14 23.04 5.87
CA GLU A 165 -17.12 23.11 6.90
C GLU A 165 -17.48 22.15 8.04
N ILE A 166 -16.47 21.52 8.61
CA ILE A 166 -16.53 20.64 9.77
C ILE A 166 -15.85 21.39 10.92
N GLU A 167 -16.66 21.98 11.80
CA GLU A 167 -16.19 22.80 12.92
C GLU A 167 -16.48 22.13 14.28
N THR A 168 -17.39 21.17 14.31
CA THR A 168 -17.75 20.39 15.51
C THR A 168 -17.96 18.93 15.15
N ALA A 169 -17.95 18.04 16.16
CA ALA A 169 -18.29 16.64 15.95
C ALA A 169 -19.73 16.44 15.43
N ASP A 170 -20.65 17.37 15.74
CA ASP A 170 -22.03 17.33 15.28
C ASP A 170 -22.17 17.49 13.76
N ASP A 171 -21.22 18.17 13.11
CA ASP A 171 -21.21 18.36 11.65
C ASP A 171 -20.98 17.03 10.89
N LEU A 172 -20.47 16.00 11.57
CA LEU A 172 -20.26 14.66 11.02
C LEU A 172 -21.55 13.82 11.02
N LYS A 173 -22.55 14.19 11.82
CA LYS A 173 -23.78 13.39 11.97
C LYS A 173 -24.57 13.33 10.67
N GLY A 174 -24.82 12.12 10.19
CA GLY A 174 -25.52 11.84 8.94
C GLY A 174 -24.70 12.09 7.69
N LEU A 175 -23.43 12.52 7.80
CA LEU A 175 -22.54 12.72 6.66
C LEU A 175 -22.27 11.37 5.98
N LYS A 176 -22.68 11.21 4.72
CA LYS A 176 -22.32 10.01 3.95
C LYS A 176 -20.94 10.19 3.38
N MET A 177 -19.95 9.54 3.97
CA MET A 177 -18.55 9.73 3.56
C MET A 177 -18.00 8.44 2.98
N ARG A 178 -17.38 8.51 1.80
CA ARG A 178 -16.52 7.41 1.36
C ARG A 178 -15.25 7.46 2.20
N ILE A 179 -15.05 6.44 3.04
CA ILE A 179 -13.87 6.27 3.89
C ILE A 179 -13.71 4.78 4.28
N PRO A 180 -12.56 4.13 4.00
CA PRO A 180 -12.31 2.73 4.31
C PRO A 180 -11.70 2.56 5.71
N GLY A 181 -11.31 1.32 6.02
CA GLY A 181 -10.51 1.01 7.22
C GLY A 181 -11.23 1.29 8.53
N LEU A 182 -10.47 1.34 9.62
CA LEU A 182 -10.99 1.74 10.93
C LEU A 182 -11.31 3.25 11.00
N GLY A 183 -10.82 4.05 10.05
CA GLY A 183 -11.23 5.44 9.89
C GLY A 183 -12.73 5.58 9.67
N GLY A 184 -13.32 4.71 8.85
CA GLY A 184 -14.77 4.66 8.67
C GLY A 184 -15.53 4.29 9.95
N ASP A 185 -14.98 3.40 10.77
CA ASP A 185 -15.62 3.01 12.04
C ASP A 185 -15.61 4.17 13.05
N VAL A 186 -14.51 4.94 13.10
CA VAL A 186 -14.44 6.16 13.91
C VAL A 186 -15.46 7.20 13.44
N MET A 187 -15.59 7.39 12.13
CA MET A 187 -16.60 8.29 11.57
C MET A 187 -18.03 7.82 11.92
N ALA A 188 -18.28 6.50 11.90
CA ALA A 188 -19.57 5.93 12.29
C ALA A 188 -19.89 6.17 13.78
N LYS A 189 -18.90 6.05 14.68
CA LYS A 189 -19.05 6.37 16.11
C LYS A 189 -19.45 7.82 16.35
N LEU A 190 -19.00 8.74 15.48
CA LEU A 190 -19.38 10.16 15.50
C LEU A 190 -20.68 10.45 14.73
N GLY A 191 -21.38 9.42 14.26
CA GLY A 191 -22.71 9.52 13.65
C GLY A 191 -22.69 9.72 12.13
N ALA A 192 -21.53 9.66 11.48
CA ALA A 192 -21.46 9.63 10.02
C ALA A 192 -21.93 8.28 9.46
N SER A 193 -22.12 8.21 8.14
CA SER A 193 -22.48 6.99 7.40
C SER A 193 -21.35 6.64 6.44
N PRO A 194 -20.32 5.88 6.88
CA PRO A 194 -19.20 5.52 6.02
C PRO A 194 -19.64 4.59 4.88
N VAL A 195 -19.06 4.78 3.70
CA VAL A 195 -19.31 3.98 2.50
C VAL A 195 -17.99 3.43 1.96
N SER A 196 -17.93 2.13 1.68
CA SER A 196 -16.76 1.51 1.04
C SER A 196 -16.97 1.44 -0.46
N LEU A 197 -16.11 2.12 -1.22
CA LEU A 197 -16.10 2.11 -2.68
C LEU A 197 -14.66 1.91 -3.21
N PRO A 198 -14.47 1.15 -4.30
CA PRO A 198 -13.22 1.15 -5.05
C PRO A 198 -12.86 2.56 -5.55
N GLY A 199 -11.56 2.86 -5.64
CA GLY A 199 -11.06 4.19 -6.03
C GLY A 199 -11.70 4.74 -7.31
N GLY A 200 -11.80 3.90 -8.35
CA GLY A 200 -12.38 4.28 -9.64
C GLY A 200 -13.87 4.68 -9.60
N GLN A 201 -14.59 4.42 -8.51
CA GLN A 201 -16.02 4.75 -8.38
C GLN A 201 -16.27 6.01 -7.54
N ILE A 202 -15.24 6.57 -6.89
CA ILE A 202 -15.42 7.66 -5.93
C ILE A 202 -15.93 8.93 -6.61
N TYR A 203 -15.29 9.34 -7.72
CA TYR A 203 -15.61 10.59 -8.41
C TYR A 203 -17.09 10.66 -8.82
N GLU A 204 -17.61 9.63 -9.48
CA GLU A 204 -19.01 9.59 -9.91
C GLU A 204 -19.99 9.59 -8.73
N ASN A 205 -19.66 8.90 -7.63
CA ASN A 205 -20.50 8.89 -6.42
C ASN A 205 -20.49 10.24 -5.70
N LEU A 206 -19.37 10.95 -5.71
CA LEU A 206 -19.28 12.29 -5.13
C LEU A 206 -20.04 13.32 -5.98
N VAL A 207 -19.83 13.33 -7.31
CA VAL A 207 -20.51 14.25 -8.23
C VAL A 207 -22.03 14.04 -8.25
N SER A 208 -22.49 12.79 -8.16
CA SER A 208 -23.92 12.48 -8.11
C SER A 208 -24.58 12.77 -6.76
N GLY A 209 -23.80 13.00 -5.70
CA GLY A 209 -24.29 13.15 -4.34
C GLY A 209 -24.72 11.84 -3.67
N ALA A 210 -24.29 10.69 -4.20
CA ALA A 210 -24.45 9.40 -3.53
C ALA A 210 -23.64 9.35 -2.22
N VAL A 211 -22.48 10.01 -2.20
CA VAL A 211 -21.73 10.38 -1.00
C VAL A 211 -21.60 11.90 -0.92
N ASP A 212 -21.63 12.44 0.30
CA ASP A 212 -21.53 13.88 0.60
C ASP A 212 -20.06 14.34 0.71
N ALA A 213 -19.18 13.42 1.09
CA ALA A 213 -17.76 13.63 1.30
C ALA A 213 -16.95 12.38 0.91
N THR A 214 -15.64 12.55 0.69
CA THR A 214 -14.72 11.42 0.46
C THR A 214 -13.34 11.75 0.98
N GLU A 215 -12.61 10.75 1.43
CA GLU A 215 -11.14 10.81 1.45
C GLU A 215 -10.58 9.96 0.29
N TRP A 216 -9.27 10.05 0.04
CA TRP A 216 -8.61 9.13 -0.88
C TRP A 216 -7.13 8.92 -0.56
N VAL A 217 -6.29 9.93 -0.79
CA VAL A 217 -4.86 9.87 -0.45
C VAL A 217 -4.33 11.24 -0.04
N GLY A 218 -4.27 12.15 -0.99
CA GLY A 218 -3.45 13.35 -0.83
C GLY A 218 -3.35 14.13 -2.13
N PRO A 219 -2.71 15.31 -2.10
CA PRO A 219 -2.87 16.30 -3.14
C PRO A 219 -2.54 15.78 -4.55
N TRP A 220 -1.50 14.94 -4.68
CA TRP A 220 -1.11 14.39 -5.97
C TRP A 220 -2.18 13.50 -6.58
N ASN A 221 -2.63 12.46 -5.86
CA ASN A 221 -3.64 11.54 -6.36
C ASN A 221 -5.00 12.23 -6.53
N ASP A 222 -5.38 13.05 -5.55
CA ASP A 222 -6.70 13.68 -5.48
C ASP A 222 -6.88 14.72 -6.59
N TYR A 223 -5.80 15.38 -7.02
CA TYR A 223 -5.81 16.24 -8.21
C TYR A 223 -6.25 15.46 -9.46
N PHE A 224 -5.76 14.24 -9.66
CA PHE A 224 -6.15 13.43 -10.80
C PHE A 224 -7.53 12.78 -10.65
N MET A 225 -8.01 12.62 -9.40
CA MET A 225 -9.38 12.21 -9.12
C MET A 225 -10.40 13.33 -9.36
N LYS A 226 -9.95 14.59 -9.39
CA LYS A 226 -10.78 15.78 -9.67
C LYS A 226 -11.91 16.01 -8.66
N PHE A 227 -11.70 15.64 -7.40
CA PHE A 227 -12.72 15.86 -6.36
C PHE A 227 -13.07 17.34 -6.17
N TYR A 228 -12.14 18.25 -6.51
CA TYR A 228 -12.36 19.70 -6.52
C TYR A 228 -13.53 20.16 -7.44
N GLU A 229 -13.98 19.34 -8.40
CA GLU A 229 -15.16 19.66 -9.23
C GLU A 229 -16.48 19.49 -8.45
N ALA A 230 -16.47 18.67 -7.40
CA ALA A 230 -17.65 18.36 -6.60
C ALA A 230 -17.56 18.85 -5.16
N ALA A 231 -16.35 19.05 -4.60
CA ALA A 231 -16.11 19.43 -3.21
C ALA A 231 -15.07 20.55 -3.09
N LYS A 232 -15.33 21.54 -2.23
CA LYS A 232 -14.48 22.76 -2.12
C LYS A 232 -13.50 22.74 -0.97
N TYR A 233 -13.88 22.13 0.15
CA TYR A 233 -13.06 22.12 1.35
C TYR A 233 -12.20 20.88 1.37
N TYR A 234 -10.89 21.06 1.53
CA TYR A 234 -9.94 19.97 1.62
C TYR A 234 -9.28 19.99 2.99
N TYR A 235 -9.61 19.01 3.83
CA TYR A 235 -9.23 19.01 5.24
C TYR A 235 -7.86 18.35 5.47
N TYR A 236 -7.16 18.74 6.53
CA TYR A 236 -5.94 18.11 7.01
C TYR A 236 -5.78 18.20 8.53
N PRO A 237 -4.94 17.34 9.15
CA PRO A 237 -4.41 16.08 8.60
C PRO A 237 -5.45 14.94 8.68
N GLY A 238 -5.28 13.90 7.87
CA GLY A 238 -6.10 12.69 7.92
C GLY A 238 -5.77 11.83 9.14
N MET A 239 -6.61 11.89 10.19
CA MET A 239 -6.40 11.06 11.38
C MET A 239 -6.42 9.56 11.09
N HIS A 240 -7.16 9.15 10.05
CA HIS A 240 -7.42 7.76 9.67
C HIS A 240 -6.18 7.07 9.09
N GLU A 241 -5.30 7.82 8.42
CA GLU A 241 -4.23 7.29 7.58
C GLU A 241 -2.91 8.08 7.69
N PRO A 242 -2.17 7.92 8.80
CA PRO A 242 -0.90 8.63 9.00
C PRO A 242 0.30 8.04 8.22
N GLY A 243 0.16 6.87 7.62
CA GLY A 243 1.25 6.20 6.92
C GLY A 243 0.78 4.95 6.19
N SER A 244 -0.12 5.09 5.21
CA SER A 244 -0.83 3.96 4.60
C SER A 244 0.12 2.99 3.89
N GLN A 245 0.39 1.88 4.55
CA GLN A 245 1.22 0.80 4.09
C GLN A 245 0.44 -0.07 3.10
N LEU A 246 0.88 -0.05 1.85
CA LEU A 246 0.36 -0.92 0.81
C LEU A 246 1.06 -2.27 0.87
N ALA A 247 0.38 -3.28 0.33
CA ALA A 247 0.78 -4.66 0.44
C ALA A 247 0.83 -5.33 -0.93
N MET A 248 1.79 -6.25 -1.07
CA MET A 248 1.70 -7.34 -2.01
C MET A 248 1.39 -8.61 -1.23
N GLY A 249 0.15 -9.10 -1.35
CA GLY A 249 -0.26 -10.37 -0.77
C GLY A 249 -0.18 -11.48 -1.79
N MET A 250 0.38 -12.63 -1.42
CA MET A 250 0.61 -13.75 -2.34
C MET A 250 -0.05 -15.02 -1.85
N ASN A 251 -0.46 -15.89 -2.78
CA ASN A 251 -0.83 -17.25 -2.43
C ASN A 251 0.36 -17.96 -1.79
N LYS A 252 0.21 -18.39 -0.53
CA LYS A 252 1.31 -18.92 0.26
C LYS A 252 1.91 -20.19 -0.33
N ALA A 253 1.07 -21.10 -0.82
CA ALA A 253 1.54 -22.36 -1.40
C ALA A 253 2.38 -22.12 -2.66
N TRP A 254 1.97 -21.17 -3.50
CA TRP A 254 2.77 -20.77 -4.67
C TRP A 254 4.11 -20.14 -4.24
N PHE A 255 4.08 -19.18 -3.32
CA PHE A 255 5.29 -18.50 -2.85
C PHE A 255 6.28 -19.47 -2.21
N ASP A 256 5.80 -20.35 -1.32
CA ASP A 256 6.62 -21.35 -0.63
C ASP A 256 7.23 -22.38 -1.62
N GLY A 257 6.58 -22.61 -2.76
CA GLY A 257 7.05 -23.49 -3.84
C GLY A 257 8.16 -22.90 -4.72
N LEU A 258 8.41 -21.60 -4.64
CA LEU A 258 9.48 -20.93 -5.40
C LEU A 258 10.88 -21.30 -4.88
N SER A 259 11.89 -21.04 -5.69
CA SER A 259 13.28 -21.09 -5.23
C SER A 259 13.52 -20.03 -4.15
N LYS A 260 14.45 -20.30 -3.22
CA LYS A 260 14.80 -19.30 -2.19
C LYS A 260 15.33 -17.99 -2.78
N THR A 261 16.00 -18.07 -3.93
CA THR A 261 16.45 -16.90 -4.67
C THR A 261 15.28 -16.08 -5.18
N ASP A 262 14.26 -16.71 -5.79
CA ASP A 262 13.12 -15.98 -6.33
C ASP A 262 12.22 -15.42 -5.21
N GLN A 263 12.07 -16.13 -4.08
CA GLN A 263 11.43 -15.59 -2.87
C GLN A 263 12.12 -14.30 -2.41
N ALA A 264 13.46 -14.32 -2.31
CA ALA A 264 14.25 -13.16 -1.90
C ALA A 264 14.18 -12.01 -2.91
N ILE A 265 14.12 -12.29 -4.21
CA ILE A 265 13.95 -11.26 -5.24
C ILE A 265 12.60 -10.56 -5.11
N ILE A 266 11.52 -11.31 -4.89
CA ILE A 266 10.18 -10.72 -4.70
C ILE A 266 10.16 -9.84 -3.44
N GLU A 267 10.68 -10.34 -2.31
CA GLU A 267 10.77 -9.56 -1.07
C GLU A 267 11.61 -8.29 -1.25
N ALA A 268 12.75 -8.37 -1.95
CA ALA A 268 13.58 -7.22 -2.26
C ALA A 268 12.85 -6.20 -3.15
N ALA A 269 12.11 -6.65 -4.17
CA ALA A 269 11.33 -5.78 -5.03
C ALA A 269 10.20 -5.06 -4.26
N CYS A 270 9.52 -5.76 -3.34
CA CYS A 270 8.50 -5.17 -2.48
C CYS A 270 9.10 -4.08 -1.58
N ASN A 271 10.24 -4.37 -0.93
CA ASN A 271 10.94 -3.39 -0.09
C ASN A 271 11.45 -2.16 -0.87
N GLU A 272 11.95 -2.38 -2.10
CA GLU A 272 12.35 -1.30 -3.00
C GLU A 272 11.15 -0.40 -3.33
N GLU A 273 10.03 -0.99 -3.76
CA GLU A 273 8.83 -0.22 -4.09
C GLU A 273 8.24 0.48 -2.86
N ASN A 274 8.31 -0.13 -1.68
CA ASN A 274 7.85 0.49 -0.44
C ASN A 274 8.52 1.85 -0.18
N ALA A 275 9.82 1.94 -0.42
CA ALA A 275 10.58 3.18 -0.28
C ALA A 275 10.36 4.12 -1.47
N LEU A 276 10.33 3.59 -2.70
CA LEU A 276 10.18 4.40 -3.91
C LEU A 276 8.85 5.14 -3.96
N GLN A 277 7.74 4.47 -3.66
CA GLN A 277 6.42 5.11 -3.68
C GLN A 277 6.31 6.23 -2.64
N MET A 278 6.85 6.04 -1.43
CA MET A 278 6.86 7.09 -0.41
C MET A 278 7.66 8.32 -0.86
N ALA A 279 8.83 8.09 -1.46
CA ALA A 279 9.65 9.18 -2.02
C ALA A 279 8.91 9.92 -3.15
N GLU A 280 8.24 9.18 -4.03
CA GLU A 280 7.45 9.72 -5.14
C GLU A 280 6.25 10.54 -4.65
N SER A 281 5.50 10.05 -3.66
CA SER A 281 4.39 10.78 -3.02
C SER A 281 4.88 12.11 -2.43
N ASN A 282 5.96 12.10 -1.64
CA ASN A 282 6.50 13.32 -1.03
C ASN A 282 7.01 14.33 -2.06
N ALA A 283 7.61 13.87 -3.16
CA ALA A 283 8.11 14.74 -4.22
C ALA A 283 6.97 15.47 -4.95
N ASN A 284 5.79 14.85 -5.06
CA ASN A 284 4.67 15.38 -5.83
C ASN A 284 3.63 16.14 -4.98
N ASN A 285 3.39 15.73 -3.74
CA ASN A 285 2.27 16.26 -2.95
C ASN A 285 2.29 17.79 -2.78
N GLY A 286 3.45 18.40 -2.52
CA GLY A 286 3.54 19.86 -2.40
C GLY A 286 3.16 20.59 -3.71
N VAL A 287 3.68 20.11 -4.83
CA VAL A 287 3.42 20.70 -6.16
C VAL A 287 1.94 20.62 -6.52
N TYR A 288 1.29 19.49 -6.25
CA TYR A 288 -0.12 19.31 -6.58
C TYR A 288 -1.06 20.00 -5.59
N LEU A 289 -0.65 20.18 -4.33
CA LEU A 289 -1.40 21.03 -3.39
C LEU A 289 -1.46 22.47 -3.88
N ASP A 290 -0.33 23.03 -4.32
CA ASP A 290 -0.28 24.38 -4.88
C ASP A 290 -1.21 24.52 -6.09
N LYS A 291 -1.30 23.50 -6.95
CA LYS A 291 -2.22 23.50 -8.09
C LYS A 291 -3.68 23.47 -7.65
N LEU A 292 -4.02 22.59 -6.70
CA LEU A 292 -5.38 22.52 -6.17
C LEU A 292 -5.84 23.89 -5.63
N ILE A 293 -4.99 24.57 -4.86
CA ILE A 293 -5.31 25.88 -4.28
C ILE A 293 -5.35 26.96 -5.36
N ASN A 294 -4.28 27.11 -6.14
CA ASN A 294 -4.11 28.27 -7.02
C ASN A 294 -4.86 28.16 -8.36
N GLU A 295 -5.04 26.95 -8.89
CA GLU A 295 -5.68 26.73 -10.20
C GLU A 295 -7.17 26.36 -10.05
N HIS A 296 -7.55 25.67 -8.97
CA HIS A 296 -8.91 25.18 -8.75
C HIS A 296 -9.66 25.87 -7.60
N GLY A 297 -8.99 26.76 -6.85
CA GLY A 297 -9.64 27.53 -5.78
C GLY A 297 -10.07 26.67 -4.59
N VAL A 298 -9.37 25.56 -4.35
CA VAL A 298 -9.64 24.66 -3.22
C VAL A 298 -9.33 25.37 -1.90
N GLU A 299 -10.24 25.24 -0.94
CA GLU A 299 -10.09 25.80 0.39
C GLU A 299 -9.47 24.78 1.33
N LEU A 300 -8.17 24.92 1.58
CA LEU A 300 -7.45 24.09 2.53
C LEU A 300 -7.87 24.42 3.98
N LYS A 301 -8.40 23.43 4.69
CA LYS A 301 -8.90 23.58 6.07
C LYS A 301 -8.17 22.65 7.01
N ARG A 302 -7.89 23.12 8.23
CA ARG A 302 -7.38 22.26 9.29
C ARG A 302 -8.56 21.77 10.13
N PHE A 303 -8.63 20.48 10.47
CA PHE A 303 -9.52 20.05 11.55
C PHE A 303 -9.09 20.75 12.84
N ASN A 304 -10.04 21.41 13.50
CA ASN A 304 -9.76 22.06 14.78
C ASN A 304 -9.57 21.02 15.89
N ASP A 305 -9.07 21.47 17.04
CA ASP A 305 -8.72 20.58 18.13
C ASP A 305 -9.94 19.84 18.71
N GLU A 306 -11.14 20.46 18.71
CA GLU A 306 -12.39 19.82 19.18
C GLU A 306 -12.77 18.61 18.30
N VAL A 307 -12.77 18.78 16.99
CA VAL A 307 -13.05 17.70 16.04
C VAL A 307 -11.99 16.61 16.13
N TYR A 308 -10.72 17.00 16.28
CA TYR A 308 -9.61 16.05 16.37
C TYR A 308 -9.63 15.25 17.69
N ASP A 309 -10.00 15.88 18.80
CA ASP A 309 -10.18 15.20 20.09
C ASP A 309 -11.36 14.20 20.03
N ALA A 310 -12.47 14.58 19.39
CA ALA A 310 -13.60 13.68 19.17
C ALA A 310 -13.22 12.45 18.33
N PHE A 311 -12.37 12.62 17.30
CA PHE A 311 -11.80 11.48 16.57
C PHE A 311 -10.98 10.57 17.49
N GLY A 312 -10.20 11.14 18.41
CA GLY A 312 -9.36 10.40 19.35
C GLY A 312 -10.19 9.55 20.34
N GLU A 313 -11.25 10.13 20.88
CA GLU A 313 -12.18 9.43 21.78
C GLU A 313 -12.87 8.26 21.08
N ALA A 314 -13.42 8.50 19.88
CA ALA A 314 -14.05 7.46 19.07
C ALA A 314 -13.05 6.38 18.61
N ALA A 315 -11.80 6.74 18.30
CA ALA A 315 -10.74 5.79 17.95
C ALA A 315 -10.42 4.84 19.12
N ALA A 316 -10.43 5.33 20.36
CA ALA A 316 -10.22 4.48 21.53
C ALA A 316 -11.30 3.40 21.64
N GLU A 317 -12.58 3.74 21.42
CA GLU A 317 -13.67 2.76 21.39
C GLU A 317 -13.48 1.71 20.28
N VAL A 318 -13.17 2.16 19.06
CA VAL A 318 -12.94 1.26 17.91
C VAL A 318 -11.77 0.30 18.16
N PHE A 319 -10.72 0.76 18.85
CA PHE A 319 -9.60 -0.09 19.21
C PHE A 319 -9.97 -1.16 20.24
N GLU A 320 -10.75 -0.80 21.27
CA GLU A 320 -11.22 -1.81 22.23
C GLU A 320 -12.10 -2.86 21.56
N GLU A 321 -13.06 -2.45 20.72
CA GLU A 321 -13.89 -3.39 19.94
C GLU A 321 -13.04 -4.29 19.02
N THR A 322 -11.98 -3.73 18.42
CA THR A 322 -11.05 -4.50 17.60
C THR A 322 -10.28 -5.54 18.42
N ARG A 323 -9.80 -5.16 19.62
CA ARG A 323 -9.07 -6.06 20.52
C ARG A 323 -9.94 -7.21 21.00
N GLU A 324 -11.22 -6.94 21.27
CA GLU A 324 -12.20 -7.96 21.72
C GLU A 324 -12.48 -9.05 20.67
N HIS A 325 -12.18 -8.81 19.40
CA HIS A 325 -12.45 -9.75 18.32
C HIS A 325 -11.70 -11.08 18.46
N SER A 326 -10.40 -11.05 18.78
CA SER A 326 -9.56 -12.25 18.89
C SER A 326 -8.25 -11.97 19.63
N ASP A 327 -7.60 -13.03 20.15
CA ASP A 327 -6.25 -12.94 20.72
C ASP A 327 -5.25 -12.32 19.73
N LEU A 328 -5.32 -12.71 18.45
CA LEU A 328 -4.46 -12.15 17.41
C LEU A 328 -4.71 -10.65 17.20
N ALA A 329 -5.98 -10.21 17.22
CA ALA A 329 -6.30 -8.78 17.11
C ALA A 329 -5.79 -8.00 18.32
N ALA A 330 -5.96 -8.53 19.54
CA ALA A 330 -5.44 -7.93 20.77
C ALA A 330 -3.91 -7.82 20.75
N ARG A 331 -3.18 -8.91 20.41
CA ARG A 331 -1.72 -8.89 20.28
C ARG A 331 -1.22 -7.94 19.21
N THR A 332 -1.94 -7.85 18.09
CA THR A 332 -1.61 -6.93 17.00
C THR A 332 -1.72 -5.49 17.47
N HIS A 333 -2.84 -5.13 18.12
CA HIS A 333 -3.01 -3.80 18.70
C HIS A 333 -1.93 -3.48 19.74
N ASP A 334 -1.69 -4.39 20.69
CA ASP A 334 -0.75 -4.15 21.79
C ASP A 334 0.68 -3.95 21.25
N SER A 335 1.08 -4.73 20.23
CA SER A 335 2.36 -4.58 19.53
C SER A 335 2.46 -3.23 18.81
N PHE A 336 1.42 -2.87 18.04
CA PHE A 336 1.31 -1.58 17.37
C PHE A 336 1.38 -0.40 18.36
N ALA A 337 0.64 -0.46 19.47
CA ALA A 337 0.56 0.61 20.46
C ALA A 337 1.91 0.83 21.15
N LYS A 338 2.64 -0.27 21.43
CA LYS A 338 4.02 -0.21 21.94
C LYS A 338 4.93 0.48 20.93
N ALA A 339 4.89 0.09 19.66
CA ALA A 339 5.69 0.71 18.59
C ALA A 339 5.37 2.21 18.43
N ARG A 340 4.09 2.58 18.43
CA ARG A 340 3.62 3.97 18.37
C ARG A 340 4.22 4.80 19.50
N SER A 341 4.22 4.27 20.72
CA SER A 341 4.79 4.95 21.88
C SER A 341 6.32 5.07 21.81
N GLU A 342 7.01 3.97 21.52
CA GLU A 342 8.49 3.94 21.57
C GLU A 342 9.12 4.71 20.41
N ILE A 343 8.67 4.45 19.17
CA ILE A 343 9.23 5.07 17.96
C ILE A 343 8.75 6.53 17.86
N GLY A 344 7.47 6.80 18.15
CA GLY A 344 6.91 8.15 18.09
C GLY A 344 7.55 9.11 19.09
N ARG A 345 7.92 8.64 20.29
CA ARG A 345 8.69 9.46 21.24
C ARG A 345 10.06 9.85 20.70
N TRP A 346 10.70 9.00 19.91
CA TRP A 346 11.95 9.33 19.24
C TRP A 346 11.72 10.32 18.09
N MET A 347 10.71 10.08 17.24
CA MET A 347 10.35 10.95 16.11
C MET A 347 9.97 12.37 16.56
N LEU A 348 9.30 12.51 17.71
CA LEU A 348 8.98 13.80 18.32
C LEU A 348 10.24 14.64 18.56
N LEU A 349 11.34 14.02 18.99
CA LEU A 349 12.60 14.70 19.26
C LEU A 349 13.43 14.92 17.99
N ALA A 350 13.44 13.93 17.10
CA ALA A 350 14.24 13.91 15.89
C ALA A 350 13.56 14.70 14.76
N ASP A 351 12.87 14.01 13.84
CA ASP A 351 12.30 14.58 12.62
C ASP A 351 11.30 15.69 12.90
N THR A 352 10.35 15.49 13.82
CA THR A 352 9.35 16.53 14.16
C THR A 352 10.03 17.74 14.82
N GLY A 353 10.84 17.51 15.86
CA GLY A 353 11.55 18.57 16.57
C GLY A 353 12.44 19.40 15.64
N TYR A 354 13.20 18.73 14.76
CA TYR A 354 14.05 19.40 13.78
C TYR A 354 13.23 20.16 12.74
N THR A 355 12.23 19.53 12.11
CA THR A 355 11.46 20.16 11.01
C THR A 355 10.65 21.36 11.50
N GLN A 356 10.08 21.30 12.71
CA GLN A 356 9.43 22.46 13.34
C GLN A 356 10.41 23.63 13.51
N GLN A 357 11.61 23.40 14.04
CA GLN A 357 12.61 24.45 14.22
C GLN A 357 13.12 24.99 12.88
N ARG A 358 13.41 24.10 11.92
CA ARG A 358 13.85 24.47 10.57
C ARG A 358 12.81 25.37 9.89
N ASN A 359 11.56 24.93 9.83
CA ASN A 359 10.50 25.68 9.14
C ASN A 359 10.23 27.03 9.83
N ARG A 360 10.27 27.09 11.17
CA ARG A 360 10.18 28.34 11.94
C ARG A 360 11.30 29.32 11.59
N VAL A 361 12.55 28.86 11.53
CA VAL A 361 13.72 29.70 11.21
C VAL A 361 13.69 30.17 9.75
N LEU A 362 13.22 29.32 8.83
CA LEU A 362 13.17 29.62 7.40
C LEU A 362 11.89 30.34 6.96
N GLY A 363 10.89 30.49 7.86
CA GLY A 363 9.60 31.09 7.51
C GLY A 363 8.79 30.27 6.51
N ILE A 364 8.95 28.94 6.51
CA ILE A 364 8.17 28.04 5.65
C ILE A 364 6.76 27.92 6.24
N THR A 365 5.77 28.43 5.53
CA THR A 365 4.34 28.40 5.89
C THR A 365 3.53 27.76 4.76
N ILE A 366 2.34 27.27 5.09
CA ILE A 366 1.33 26.81 4.14
C ILE A 366 0.48 28.01 3.71
#